data_AF-A0A1U7GH26-F1
#
_entry.id   AF-A0A1U7GH26-F1
#
_cell.length_a   1.000
_cell.length_b   1.000
_cell.length_c   1.000
_cell.angle_alpha   90.00
_cell.angle_beta   90.00
_cell.angle_gamma   90.00
#
_symmetry.space_group_name_H-M   'P 1'
#
loop_
_entity.id
_entity.type
_entity.pdbx_description
1 polymer ?
#
loop_
_entity_poly.entity_id
_entity_poly.type
_entity_poly.pdbx_seq_one_letter_code
_entity_poly.pdbx_strand_id
1 'polypeptide(L)'
;MSLREDRRRARLAAGRRGESICTFARSFPRRSVDPWVLRAVYEELHRAADSSFPPRSMDPLGLDLGICEVEDVEDLIVGVADRVGRSLDAPEDNPHYARIETVGDVVRFLSAQPPSPAGLALRPYLRGSS
;
A
#
# COMPACT_ATOMS: atom_id res chain seq x y z
N MET A 1 5.03 -8.06 -18.32
CA MET A 1 6.19 -8.43 -17.49
C MET A 1 7.16 -9.32 -18.27
N SER A 2 8.45 -9.07 -18.12
CA SER A 2 9.54 -9.84 -18.72
C SER A 2 9.93 -11.05 -17.86
N LEU A 3 10.34 -12.16 -18.48
CA LEU A 3 10.84 -13.37 -17.80
C LEU A 3 11.96 -13.10 -16.76
N ARG A 4 12.70 -12.01 -16.90
CA ARG A 4 13.72 -11.59 -15.93
C ARG A 4 13.10 -11.03 -14.66
N GLU A 5 12.02 -10.26 -14.79
CA GLU A 5 11.29 -9.65 -13.68
C GLU A 5 10.55 -10.73 -12.89
N ASP A 6 9.92 -11.69 -13.58
CA ASP A 6 9.28 -12.85 -12.95
C ASP A 6 10.27 -13.67 -12.11
N ARG A 7 11.45 -13.99 -12.66
CA ARG A 7 12.49 -14.72 -11.93
C ARG A 7 13.02 -13.93 -10.73
N ARG A 8 13.13 -12.61 -10.85
CA ARG A 8 13.57 -11.75 -9.74
C ARG A 8 12.51 -11.74 -8.64
N ARG A 9 11.24 -11.55 -8.99
CA ARG A 9 10.11 -11.59 -8.04
C ARG A 9 10.00 -12.95 -7.35
N ALA A 10 10.13 -14.04 -8.08
CA ALA A 10 10.13 -15.39 -7.51
C ALA A 10 11.28 -15.62 -6.52
N ARG A 11 12.48 -15.11 -6.82
CA ARG A 11 13.64 -15.19 -5.88
C ARG A 11 13.40 -14.37 -4.62
N LEU A 12 12.86 -13.16 -4.75
CA LEU A 12 12.49 -12.33 -3.59
C LEU A 12 11.42 -13.01 -2.75
N ALA A 13 10.36 -13.54 -3.37
CA ALA A 13 9.31 -14.30 -2.69
C ALA A 13 9.88 -15.48 -1.89
N ALA A 14 10.77 -16.27 -2.51
CA ALA A 14 11.39 -17.43 -1.87
C ALA A 14 12.24 -17.03 -0.65
N GLY A 15 12.94 -15.90 -0.70
CA GLY A 15 13.75 -15.38 0.40
C GLY A 15 12.93 -14.78 1.55
N ARG A 16 11.65 -14.51 1.33
CA ARG A 16 10.73 -13.88 2.30
C ARG A 16 9.63 -14.83 2.78
N ARG A 17 9.76 -16.13 2.50
CA ARG A 17 8.79 -17.14 2.94
C ARG A 17 8.59 -17.05 4.46
N GLY A 18 7.32 -16.98 4.87
CA GLY A 18 6.94 -16.84 6.28
C GLY A 18 6.80 -15.39 6.76
N GLU A 19 7.12 -14.40 5.93
CA GLU A 19 6.73 -13.01 6.21
C GLU A 19 5.21 -12.85 6.06
N SER A 20 4.63 -12.07 6.96
CA SER A 20 3.19 -11.80 7.02
C SER A 20 2.92 -10.31 7.16
N ILE A 21 1.66 -9.92 7.16
CA ILE A 21 1.23 -8.54 7.48
C ILE A 21 1.84 -8.02 8.78
N CYS A 22 2.06 -8.88 9.78
CA CYS A 22 2.71 -8.50 11.04
C CYS A 22 4.19 -8.13 10.85
N THR A 23 4.89 -8.78 9.93
CA THR A 23 6.27 -8.42 9.56
C THR A 23 6.29 -7.11 8.79
N PHE A 24 5.38 -6.96 7.82
CA PHE A 24 5.21 -5.71 7.09
C PHE A 24 4.90 -4.53 8.01
N ALA A 25 3.94 -4.67 8.93
CA ALA A 25 3.56 -3.64 9.88
C ALA A 25 4.72 -3.18 10.78
N ARG A 26 5.61 -4.11 11.17
CA ARG A 26 6.79 -3.81 11.98
C ARG A 26 7.85 -2.98 11.24
N SER A 27 7.79 -2.89 9.91
CA SER A 27 8.70 -2.05 9.12
C SER A 27 8.38 -0.55 9.19
N PHE A 28 7.26 -0.17 9.82
CA PHE A 28 6.85 1.22 10.01
C PHE A 28 7.05 1.65 11.47
N PRO A 29 7.53 2.90 11.72
CA PRO A 29 7.58 3.44 13.07
C PRO A 29 6.18 3.43 13.71
N ARG A 30 6.11 3.05 14.99
CA ARG A 30 4.83 2.99 15.72
C ARG A 30 4.16 4.36 15.68
N ARG A 31 2.83 4.37 15.45
CA ARG A 31 1.98 5.58 15.40
C ARG A 31 2.30 6.57 14.28
N SER A 32 3.18 6.22 13.34
CA SER A 32 3.51 7.10 12.20
C SER A 32 2.57 6.94 11.01
N VAL A 33 1.83 5.84 10.94
CA VAL A 33 0.93 5.49 9.82
C VAL A 33 -0.38 4.91 10.36
N ASP A 34 -1.46 5.05 9.59
CA ASP A 34 -2.76 4.47 9.95
C ASP A 34 -2.74 2.94 9.75
N PRO A 35 -3.02 2.14 10.79
CA PRO A 35 -3.10 0.68 10.67
C PRO A 35 -4.08 0.17 9.61
N TRP A 36 -5.17 0.88 9.34
CA TRP A 36 -6.15 0.52 8.31
C TRP A 36 -5.59 0.72 6.92
N VAL A 37 -4.91 1.83 6.69
CA VAL A 37 -4.18 2.10 5.43
C VAL A 37 -3.13 1.02 5.21
N LEU A 38 -2.34 0.72 6.24
CA LEU A 38 -1.28 -0.30 6.16
C LEU A 38 -1.84 -1.66 5.76
N ARG A 39 -2.93 -2.08 6.41
CA ARG A 39 -3.61 -3.34 6.09
C ARG A 39 -4.17 -3.34 4.68
N ALA A 40 -4.86 -2.27 4.28
CA ALA A 40 -5.47 -2.18 2.96
C ALA A 40 -4.43 -2.15 1.84
N VAL A 41 -3.29 -1.46 2.00
CA VAL A 41 -2.17 -1.51 1.05
C VAL A 41 -1.61 -2.92 0.94
N TYR A 42 -1.37 -3.60 2.07
CA TYR A 42 -0.85 -4.97 2.07
C TYR A 42 -1.79 -5.92 1.31
N GLU A 43 -3.10 -5.83 1.57
CA GLU A 43 -4.12 -6.67 0.92
C GLU A 43 -4.31 -6.32 -0.57
N GLU A 44 -4.30 -5.03 -0.94
CA GLU A 44 -4.36 -4.60 -2.35
C GLU A 44 -3.20 -5.15 -3.16
N LEU A 45 -1.98 -5.06 -2.63
CA LEU A 45 -0.80 -5.55 -3.35
C LEU A 45 -0.85 -7.07 -3.59
N HIS A 46 -1.41 -7.85 -2.66
CA HIS A 46 -1.62 -9.28 -2.89
C HIS A 46 -2.68 -9.56 -3.95
N ARG A 47 -3.74 -8.73 -4.00
CA ARG A 47 -4.80 -8.85 -5.01
C ARG A 47 -4.30 -8.48 -6.40
N ALA A 48 -3.61 -7.35 -6.52
CA ALA A 48 -3.09 -6.85 -7.79
C ALA A 48 -2.01 -7.78 -8.37
N ALA A 49 -1.17 -8.37 -7.52
CA ALA A 49 -0.07 -9.21 -7.97
C ALA A 49 -0.46 -10.69 -8.19
N ASP A 50 -1.73 -11.08 -7.97
CA ASP A 50 -2.23 -12.47 -7.95
C ASP A 50 -1.22 -13.44 -7.30
N SER A 51 -0.58 -13.00 -6.22
CA SER A 51 0.58 -13.68 -5.66
C SER A 51 0.65 -13.55 -4.15
N SER A 52 1.22 -14.58 -3.53
CA SER A 52 1.61 -14.60 -2.12
C SER A 52 2.91 -13.83 -1.85
N PHE A 53 3.30 -12.91 -2.74
CA PHE A 53 4.51 -12.13 -2.59
C PHE A 53 4.41 -11.25 -1.34
N PRO A 54 5.26 -11.44 -0.31
CA PRO A 54 5.19 -10.63 0.89
C PRO A 54 5.88 -9.27 0.65
N PRO A 55 5.11 -8.16 0.52
CA PRO A 55 5.68 -6.85 0.27
C PRO A 55 6.38 -6.34 1.53
N ARG A 56 7.42 -5.52 1.31
CA ARG A 56 8.13 -4.75 2.33
C ARG A 56 7.99 -3.26 2.02
N SER A 57 8.09 -2.42 3.04
CA SER A 57 7.94 -0.96 2.88
C SER A 57 8.95 -0.33 1.92
N MET A 58 10.14 -0.90 1.78
CA MET A 58 11.19 -0.41 0.89
C MET A 58 11.14 -1.02 -0.51
N ASP A 59 10.17 -1.87 -0.82
CA ASP A 59 10.04 -2.44 -2.16
C ASP A 59 9.69 -1.34 -3.17
N PRO A 60 10.47 -1.19 -4.25
CA PRO A 60 10.13 -0.30 -5.35
C PRO A 60 8.87 -0.80 -6.07
N LEU A 61 7.92 0.11 -6.34
CA LEU A 61 6.67 -0.21 -7.03
C LEU A 61 6.93 -0.81 -8.43
N GLY A 62 7.77 -0.15 -9.23
CA GLY A 62 8.10 -0.65 -10.57
C GLY A 62 8.93 -1.93 -10.55
N LEU A 63 10.06 -1.94 -9.86
CA LEU A 63 11.04 -3.03 -9.99
C LEU A 63 10.62 -4.34 -9.30
N ASP A 64 9.97 -4.25 -8.14
CA ASP A 64 9.63 -5.43 -7.34
C ASP A 64 8.19 -5.85 -7.56
N LEU A 65 7.28 -4.89 -7.70
CA LEU A 65 5.83 -5.12 -7.84
C LEU A 65 5.34 -5.01 -9.28
N GLY A 66 6.15 -4.49 -10.21
CA GLY A 66 5.77 -4.39 -11.63
C GLY A 66 4.72 -3.33 -11.90
N ILE A 67 4.52 -2.44 -10.94
CA ILE A 67 3.64 -1.27 -11.02
C ILE A 67 4.50 -0.16 -11.61
N CYS A 68 4.60 -0.15 -12.94
CA CYS A 68 5.56 0.66 -13.68
C CYS A 68 4.92 1.88 -14.34
N GLU A 69 3.61 1.84 -14.58
CA GLU A 69 2.86 2.94 -15.17
C GLU A 69 2.29 3.83 -14.07
N VAL A 70 2.12 5.12 -14.37
CA VAL A 70 1.58 6.09 -13.39
C VAL A 70 0.14 5.70 -13.06
N GLU A 71 -0.60 5.28 -14.08
CA GLU A 71 -1.97 4.81 -14.03
C GLU A 71 -2.12 3.61 -13.06
N ASP A 72 -1.18 2.65 -13.08
CA ASP A 72 -1.19 1.51 -12.15
C ASP A 72 -1.02 1.96 -10.68
N VAL A 73 -0.16 2.97 -10.45
CA VAL A 73 0.06 3.54 -9.11
C VAL A 73 -1.18 4.29 -8.64
N GLU A 74 -1.81 5.05 -9.54
CA GLU A 74 -3.04 5.79 -9.28
C GLU A 74 -4.20 4.82 -8.95
N ASP A 75 -4.37 3.75 -9.72
CA ASP A 75 -5.39 2.72 -9.46
C ASP A 75 -5.21 2.05 -8.10
N LEU A 76 -3.97 1.74 -7.72
CA LEU A 76 -3.66 1.24 -6.38
C LEU A 76 -4.06 2.26 -5.30
N ILE A 77 -3.68 3.52 -5.47
CA ILE A 77 -3.99 4.60 -4.51
C ILE A 77 -5.50 4.78 -4.37
N VAL A 78 -6.23 4.83 -5.48
CA VAL A 78 -7.70 4.98 -5.52
C VAL A 78 -8.37 3.79 -4.83
N GLY A 79 -7.98 2.57 -5.17
CA GLY A 79 -8.55 1.36 -4.58
C GLY A 79 -8.35 1.26 -3.07
N VAL A 80 -7.17 1.67 -2.57
CA VAL A 80 -6.92 1.73 -1.12
C VAL A 80 -7.71 2.87 -0.47
N ALA A 81 -7.69 4.07 -1.07
CA ALA A 81 -8.34 5.26 -0.51
C ALA A 81 -9.85 5.05 -0.35
N ASP A 82 -10.51 4.45 -1.33
CA ASP A 82 -11.93 4.10 -1.26
C ASP A 82 -12.22 3.13 -0.11
N ARG A 83 -11.42 2.05 -0.01
CA ARG A 83 -11.60 1.04 1.05
C ARG A 83 -11.42 1.60 2.46
N VAL A 84 -10.47 2.50 2.65
CA VAL A 84 -10.14 3.05 3.99
C VAL A 84 -10.78 4.42 4.25
N GLY A 85 -11.55 4.93 3.29
CA GLY A 85 -12.26 6.19 3.41
C GLY A 85 -11.33 7.41 3.51
N ARG A 86 -10.31 7.48 2.66
CA ARG A 86 -9.41 8.64 2.54
C ARG A 86 -9.84 9.49 1.34
N SER A 87 -9.79 10.81 1.51
CA SER A 87 -9.97 11.72 0.39
C SER A 87 -8.70 11.74 -0.45
N LEU A 88 -8.87 11.94 -1.75
CA LEU A 88 -7.78 12.23 -2.68
C LEU A 88 -7.89 13.67 -3.21
N ASP A 89 -8.70 14.51 -2.58
CA ASP A 89 -8.77 15.95 -2.87
C ASP A 89 -7.50 16.67 -2.42
N ALA A 90 -7.07 17.68 -3.17
CA ALA A 90 -5.87 18.48 -2.93
C ALA A 90 -4.63 17.63 -2.56
N PRO A 91 -4.28 16.60 -3.37
CA PRO A 91 -3.20 15.70 -3.02
C PRO A 91 -1.86 16.42 -2.92
N GLU A 92 -1.67 17.56 -3.58
CA GLU A 92 -0.49 18.43 -3.51
C GLU A 92 -0.21 19.02 -2.12
N ASP A 93 -1.21 19.14 -1.26
CA ASP A 93 -1.05 19.58 0.13
C ASP A 93 -0.40 18.48 1.00
N ASN A 94 -0.36 17.24 0.49
CA ASN A 94 0.26 16.13 1.17
C ASN A 94 1.80 16.20 1.07
N PRO A 95 2.54 16.18 2.20
CA PRO A 95 4.00 16.20 2.20
C PRO A 95 4.67 15.06 1.42
N HIS A 96 3.92 14.02 1.08
CA HIS A 96 4.39 12.82 0.38
C HIS A 96 3.97 12.73 -1.10
N TYR A 97 3.22 13.71 -1.63
CA TYR A 97 2.64 13.69 -2.98
C TYR A 97 3.67 13.51 -4.11
N ALA A 98 4.78 14.24 -4.04
CA ALA A 98 5.74 14.32 -5.14
C ALA A 98 6.71 13.12 -5.23
N ARG A 99 6.63 12.12 -4.34
CA ARG A 99 7.62 11.04 -4.27
C ARG A 99 7.01 9.71 -3.81
N ILE A 100 6.18 9.12 -4.67
CA ILE A 100 5.65 7.78 -4.46
C ILE A 100 6.45 6.80 -5.33
N GLU A 101 7.51 6.23 -4.76
CA GLU A 101 8.40 5.28 -5.47
C GLU A 101 8.37 3.88 -4.85
N THR A 102 8.04 3.81 -3.55
CA THR A 102 8.03 2.58 -2.77
C THR A 102 6.66 2.29 -2.17
N VAL A 103 6.43 1.03 -1.77
CA VAL A 103 5.24 0.62 -1.01
C VAL A 103 5.04 1.47 0.24
N GLY A 104 6.13 1.80 0.93
CA GLY A 104 6.11 2.61 2.13
C GLY A 104 5.64 4.04 1.87
N ASP A 105 5.92 4.59 0.68
CA ASP A 105 5.47 5.92 0.31
C ASP A 105 3.96 5.95 0.06
N VAL A 106 3.40 4.91 -0.57
CA VAL A 106 1.94 4.75 -0.72
C VAL A 106 1.26 4.75 0.66
N VAL A 107 1.79 3.98 1.62
CA VAL A 107 1.25 3.92 2.98
C VAL A 107 1.31 5.29 3.67
N ARG A 108 2.44 6.01 3.56
CA ARG A 108 2.61 7.34 4.16
C ARG A 108 1.70 8.38 3.53
N PHE A 109 1.63 8.41 2.20
CA PHE A 109 0.77 9.29 1.44
C PHE A 109 -0.70 9.14 1.88
N LEU A 110 -1.24 7.92 1.81
CA LEU A 110 -2.63 7.66 2.19
C LEU A 110 -2.90 7.85 3.69
N SER A 111 -1.92 7.59 4.55
CA SER A 111 -2.05 7.87 5.99
C SER A 111 -2.12 9.37 6.30
N ALA A 112 -1.49 10.21 5.48
CA ALA A 112 -1.49 11.66 5.60
C ALA A 112 -2.69 12.34 4.92
N GLN A 113 -3.39 11.67 4.00
CA GLN A 113 -4.60 12.20 3.38
C GLN A 113 -5.75 12.38 4.40
N PRO A 114 -6.59 13.41 4.31
CA PRO A 114 -7.72 13.55 5.23
C PRO A 114 -8.77 12.44 5.00
N PRO A 115 -9.63 12.15 5.98
CA PRO A 115 -10.75 11.24 5.76
C PRO A 115 -11.72 11.83 4.74
N SER A 116 -12.24 10.99 3.83
CA SER A 116 -13.32 11.39 2.93
C SER A 116 -14.64 11.51 3.70
N PRO A 117 -15.65 12.23 3.17
CA PRO A 117 -16.98 12.26 3.76
C PRO A 117 -17.57 10.86 3.96
N ALA A 118 -17.35 9.95 3.00
CA ALA A 118 -17.71 8.54 3.11
C ALA A 118 -16.90 7.82 4.21
N GLY A 119 -15.60 8.08 4.30
CA GLY A 119 -14.75 7.52 5.36
C GLY A 119 -15.13 7.94 6.77
N LEU A 120 -15.56 9.20 6.95
CA LEU A 120 -16.11 9.68 8.22
C LEU A 120 -17.38 8.90 8.62
N ALA A 121 -18.22 8.54 7.65
CA ALA A 121 -19.42 7.71 7.89
C ALA A 121 -19.08 6.23 8.17
N LEU A 122 -17.97 5.71 7.64
CA LEU A 122 -17.50 4.34 7.85
C LEU A 122 -16.75 4.15 9.18
N ARG A 123 -16.17 5.22 9.76
CA ARG A 123 -15.38 5.17 10.99
C ARG A 123 -16.03 4.45 12.19
N PRO A 124 -17.34 4.58 12.47
CA PRO A 124 -18.00 3.82 13.53
C PRO A 124 -17.95 2.29 13.30
N TYR A 125 -18.01 1.87 12.04
CA TYR A 125 -18.03 0.46 11.64
C TYR A 125 -16.63 -0.14 11.52
N LEU A 126 -15.64 0.66 11.16
CA LEU A 126 -14.23 0.25 11.17
C LEU A 126 -13.73 -0.02 12.61
N ARG A 127 -14.31 0.59 13.63
CA ARG A 127 -13.93 0.34 15.04
C ARG A 127 -14.41 -1.02 15.60
N GLY A 128 -15.22 -1.78 14.85
CA GLY A 128 -16.03 -2.89 15.36
C GLY A 128 -15.54 -4.32 15.07
N SER A 129 -14.44 -4.53 14.35
CA SER A 129 -13.97 -5.89 14.01
C SER A 129 -12.65 -6.18 14.71
N SER A 130 -12.73 -6.64 15.97
CA SER A 130 -11.66 -7.35 16.68
C SER A 130 -12.01 -8.83 16.75
#